data_AF-A0A1F7KF05-F1
#
_entry.id   AF-A0A1F7KF05-F1
#
_cell.length_a   1.000
_cell.length_b   1.000
_cell.length_c   1.000
_cell.angle_alpha   90.00
_cell.angle_beta   90.00
_cell.angle_gamma   90.00
#
_symmetry.space_group_name_H-M   'P 1'
#
loop_
_entity.id
_entity.type
_entity.pdbx_description
1 polymer ?
#
loop_
_entity_poly.entity_id
_entity_poly.type
_entity_poly.pdbx_seq_one_letter_code
_entity_poly.pdbx_strand_id
1 'polypeptide(L)'
;MEDKILKLLIILVSSYVIAKIAPKFILLPKSRQTSKAKTVIDFLRQAVAVVVYFLAAMAILNLFEVDVTPYLLSSSIVGFAIGFGAQSFFKDIIAGIYLLLEPEFKINRFITIDKYAGTVKKVTLKSTYLETEKGDLYIIPNGEIKIIQVKKSA
;
A
#
# COMPACT_ATOMS: atom_id res chain seq x y z
N MET A 1 -34.00 -23.16 15.05
CA MET A 1 -32.72 -23.14 15.82
C MET A 1 -31.59 -23.72 14.99
N GLU A 2 -31.82 -24.84 14.29
CA GLU A 2 -30.87 -25.49 13.37
C GLU A 2 -30.35 -24.54 12.26
N ASP A 3 -31.21 -23.71 11.66
CA ASP A 3 -30.78 -22.74 10.62
C ASP A 3 -29.77 -21.69 11.11
N LYS A 4 -29.88 -21.25 12.38
CA LYS A 4 -28.93 -20.30 12.97
C LYS A 4 -27.60 -21.00 13.24
N ILE A 5 -27.62 -22.25 13.71
CA ILE A 5 -26.39 -23.03 13.95
C ILE A 5 -25.65 -23.29 12.64
N LEU A 6 -26.36 -23.64 11.57
CA LEU A 6 -25.75 -23.87 10.25
C LEU A 6 -25.12 -22.58 9.69
N LYS A 7 -25.83 -21.45 9.75
CA LYS A 7 -25.29 -20.14 9.31
C LYS A 7 -24.07 -19.71 10.13
N LEU A 8 -24.08 -19.94 11.44
CA LEU A 8 -22.94 -19.67 12.32
C LEU A 8 -21.71 -20.49 11.89
N LEU A 9 -21.88 -21.79 11.65
CA LEU A 9 -20.79 -22.66 11.19
C LEU A 9 -20.25 -22.23 9.84
N ILE A 10 -21.12 -21.85 8.89
CA ILE A 10 -20.70 -21.35 7.58
C ILE A 10 -19.89 -20.06 7.72
N ILE A 11 -20.30 -19.11 8.58
CA ILE A 11 -19.57 -17.85 8.80
C ILE A 11 -18.19 -18.12 9.41
N LEU A 12 -18.10 -19.00 10.40
CA LEU A 12 -16.83 -19.35 11.03
C LEU A 12 -15.87 -20.06 10.06
N VAL A 13 -16.38 -21.03 9.30
CA VAL A 13 -15.57 -21.76 8.31
C VAL A 13 -15.13 -20.83 7.18
N SER A 14 -16.05 -20.05 6.61
CA SER A 14 -15.73 -19.12 5.52
C SER A 14 -14.76 -18.03 5.96
N SER A 15 -14.94 -17.42 7.13
CA SER A 15 -14.01 -16.40 7.65
C SER A 15 -12.62 -16.96 7.93
N TYR A 16 -12.51 -18.17 8.51
CA TYR A 16 -11.23 -18.84 8.73
C TYR A 16 -10.54 -19.17 7.39
N VAL A 17 -11.29 -19.71 6.43
CA VAL A 17 -10.80 -20.03 5.09
C VAL A 17 -10.32 -18.77 4.38
N ILE A 18 -11.12 -17.70 4.36
CA ILE A 18 -10.77 -16.43 3.71
C ILE A 18 -9.53 -15.82 4.37
N ALA A 19 -9.50 -15.72 5.70
CA ALA A 19 -8.37 -15.13 6.43
C ALA A 19 -7.06 -15.89 6.22
N LYS A 20 -7.10 -17.20 5.99
CA LYS A 20 -5.90 -18.05 5.84
C LYS A 20 -5.51 -18.32 4.39
N ILE A 21 -6.46 -18.32 3.47
CA ILE A 21 -6.26 -18.69 2.06
C ILE A 21 -6.16 -17.45 1.17
N ALA A 22 -7.03 -16.46 1.30
CA ALA A 22 -7.04 -15.28 0.43
C ALA A 22 -5.69 -14.54 0.42
N PRO A 23 -5.02 -14.32 1.57
CA PRO A 23 -3.72 -13.66 1.58
C PRO A 23 -2.61 -14.48 0.91
N LYS A 24 -2.74 -15.80 0.80
CA LYS A 24 -1.74 -16.63 0.09
C LYS A 24 -1.82 -16.45 -1.43
N PHE A 25 -3.03 -16.25 -1.96
CA PHE A 25 -3.26 -16.00 -3.38
C PHE A 25 -2.97 -14.55 -3.77
N ILE A 26 -3.31 -13.60 -2.91
CA ILE A 26 -3.10 -12.16 -3.17
C ILE A 26 -1.65 -11.75 -2.89
N LEU A 27 -1.06 -12.25 -1.80
CA LEU A 27 0.31 -11.93 -1.38
C LEU A 27 1.22 -13.13 -1.71
N LEU A 28 1.51 -13.30 -3.00
CA LEU A 28 2.39 -14.35 -3.51
C LEU A 28 3.80 -14.23 -2.91
N PRO A 29 4.32 -15.25 -2.21
CA PRO A 29 5.72 -15.26 -1.79
C PRO A 29 6.58 -15.63 -3.00
N LYS A 30 7.18 -14.62 -3.66
CA LYS A 30 8.12 -14.88 -4.77
C LYS A 30 9.50 -15.23 -4.19
N SER A 31 9.80 -16.53 -4.19
CA SER A 31 11.08 -17.30 -4.17
C SER A 31 12.45 -16.71 -3.78
N ARG A 32 12.57 -15.51 -3.19
CA ARG A 32 13.82 -15.00 -2.59
C ARG A 32 13.51 -13.88 -1.60
N GLN A 33 12.80 -14.23 -0.54
CA GLN A 33 12.32 -13.25 0.43
C GLN A 33 13.47 -12.84 1.34
N THR A 34 13.93 -11.59 1.22
CA THR A 34 14.76 -10.97 2.26
C THR A 34 13.93 -10.88 3.55
N SER A 35 14.56 -10.89 4.72
CA SER A 35 13.84 -10.82 6.01
C SER A 35 12.85 -9.66 6.09
N LYS A 36 13.16 -8.53 5.42
CA LYS A 36 12.30 -7.34 5.33
C LYS A 36 11.00 -7.61 4.56
N ALA A 37 11.07 -8.32 3.43
CA ALA A 37 9.89 -8.63 2.62
C ALA A 37 8.95 -9.61 3.32
N LYS A 38 9.47 -10.48 4.20
CA LYS A 38 8.67 -11.39 5.02
C LYS A 38 7.86 -10.64 6.07
N THR A 39 8.48 -9.73 6.82
CA THR A 39 7.80 -8.93 7.84
C THR A 39 6.65 -8.10 7.25
N VAL A 40 6.86 -7.47 6.09
CA VAL A 40 5.80 -6.69 5.42
C VAL A 40 4.64 -7.59 4.99
N ILE A 41 4.94 -8.77 4.42
CA ILE A 41 3.90 -9.71 4.00
C ILE A 41 3.13 -10.27 5.20
N ASP A 42 3.80 -10.59 6.30
CA ASP A 42 3.15 -11.06 7.53
C ASP A 42 2.28 -9.96 8.16
N PHE A 43 2.73 -8.71 8.14
CA PHE A 43 1.92 -7.56 8.57
C PHE A 43 0.64 -7.39 7.72
N LEU A 44 0.76 -7.45 6.39
CA LEU A 44 -0.40 -7.35 5.49
C LEU A 44 -1.37 -8.53 5.66
N ARG A 45 -0.86 -9.74 5.89
CA ARG A 45 -1.68 -10.92 6.21
C ARG A 45 -2.49 -10.70 7.48
N GLN A 46 -1.83 -10.18 8.52
CA GLN A 46 -2.51 -9.89 9.78
C GLN A 46 -3.57 -8.80 9.61
N ALA A 47 -3.29 -7.73 8.87
CA ALA A 47 -4.25 -6.67 8.59
C ALA A 47 -5.51 -7.21 7.88
N VAL A 48 -5.35 -8.05 6.85
CA VAL A 48 -6.48 -8.70 6.17
C VAL A 48 -7.27 -9.58 7.11
N ALA A 49 -6.59 -10.38 7.95
CA ALA A 49 -7.26 -11.25 8.91
C ALA A 49 -8.10 -10.45 9.92
N VAL A 50 -7.60 -9.31 10.42
CA VAL A 50 -8.37 -8.43 11.32
C VAL A 50 -9.65 -7.94 10.65
N VAL A 51 -9.58 -7.48 9.40
CA VAL A 51 -10.78 -7.02 8.66
C VAL A 51 -11.78 -8.16 8.46
N VAL A 52 -11.31 -9.33 8.06
CA VAL A 52 -12.18 -10.51 7.85
C VAL A 52 -12.87 -10.93 9.14
N TYR A 53 -12.13 -10.99 10.26
CA TYR A 53 -12.72 -11.35 11.55
C TYR A 53 -13.68 -10.29 12.08
N PHE A 54 -13.40 -9.01 11.84
CA PHE A 54 -14.34 -7.94 12.16
C PHE A 54 -15.66 -8.11 11.41
N LEU A 55 -15.62 -8.32 10.09
CA LEU A 55 -16.83 -8.56 9.28
C LEU A 55 -17.55 -9.85 9.68
N ALA A 56 -16.81 -10.90 10.03
CA ALA A 56 -17.40 -12.14 10.53
C ALA A 56 -18.13 -11.93 11.87
N ALA A 57 -17.54 -11.18 12.80
CA ALA A 57 -18.18 -10.82 14.06
C ALA A 57 -19.48 -10.03 13.83
N MET A 58 -19.48 -9.08 12.89
CA MET A 58 -20.70 -8.35 12.50
C MET A 58 -21.75 -9.30 11.92
N ALA A 59 -21.37 -10.20 11.01
CA ALA A 59 -22.30 -11.18 10.44
C ALA A 59 -22.92 -12.10 11.53
N ILE A 60 -22.15 -12.48 12.55
CA ILE A 60 -22.63 -13.25 13.69
C ILE A 60 -23.63 -12.42 14.52
N LEU A 61 -23.32 -11.17 14.86
CA LEU A 61 -24.24 -10.31 15.62
C LEU A 61 -25.58 -10.13 14.90
N ASN A 62 -25.56 -9.94 13.58
CA ASN A 62 -26.77 -9.82 12.76
C ASN A 62 -27.63 -11.11 12.80
N LEU A 63 -27.02 -12.29 12.93
CA LEU A 63 -27.74 -13.57 13.07
C LEU A 63 -28.55 -13.66 14.38
N PHE A 64 -28.08 -12.96 15.42
CA PHE A 64 -28.77 -12.80 16.69
C PHE A 64 -29.69 -11.58 16.72
N GLU A 65 -30.01 -10.99 15.56
CA GLU A 65 -30.93 -9.86 15.41
C GLU A 65 -30.43 -8.58 16.13
N VAL A 66 -29.12 -8.49 16.37
CA VAL A 66 -28.47 -7.27 16.85
C VAL A 66 -28.23 -6.34 15.66
N ASP A 67 -28.64 -5.08 15.77
CA ASP A 67 -28.37 -4.09 14.73
C ASP A 67 -26.85 -3.80 14.64
N VAL A 68 -26.27 -4.16 13.51
CA VAL A 68 -24.85 -3.97 13.20
C VAL A 68 -24.55 -2.62 12.55
N THR A 69 -25.57 -1.88 12.14
CA THR A 69 -25.46 -0.61 11.43
C THR A 69 -24.58 0.40 12.17
N PRO A 70 -24.70 0.60 13.50
CA PRO A 70 -23.86 1.54 14.23
C PRO A 70 -22.36 1.15 14.20
N TYR A 71 -22.06 -0.15 14.28
CA TYR A 71 -20.69 -0.65 14.28
C TYR A 71 -20.04 -0.48 12.90
N LEU A 72 -20.77 -0.84 11.83
CA LEU A 72 -20.30 -0.64 10.46
C LEU A 72 -20.10 0.85 10.15
N LEU A 73 -21.04 1.71 10.53
CA LEU A 73 -20.90 3.16 10.36
C LEU A 73 -19.66 3.69 11.10
N SER A 74 -19.47 3.31 12.36
CA SER A 74 -18.32 3.74 13.17
C SER A 74 -16.97 3.27 12.59
N SER A 75 -16.93 2.08 11.97
CA SER A 75 -15.71 1.54 11.35
C SER A 75 -15.23 2.36 10.15
N SER A 76 -16.09 3.18 9.55
CA SER A 76 -15.73 4.08 8.45
C SER A 76 -14.69 5.13 8.87
N ILE A 77 -14.77 5.63 10.11
CA ILE A 77 -13.83 6.61 10.65
C ILE A 77 -12.44 5.99 10.78
N VAL A 78 -12.37 4.74 11.24
CA VAL A 78 -11.11 3.98 11.34
C VAL A 78 -10.52 3.76 9.95
N GLY A 79 -11.34 3.34 8.98
CA GLY A 79 -10.92 3.18 7.58
C GLY A 79 -10.39 4.49 6.98
N PHE A 80 -11.06 5.60 7.24
CA PHE A 80 -10.63 6.93 6.83
C PHE A 80 -9.27 7.30 7.44
N ALA A 81 -9.10 7.14 8.76
CA ALA A 81 -7.83 7.44 9.42
C ALA A 81 -6.65 6.64 8.84
N ILE A 82 -6.85 5.35 8.56
CA ILE A 82 -5.85 4.50 7.90
C ILE A 82 -5.54 5.02 6.49
N GLY A 83 -6.57 5.36 5.72
CA GLY A 83 -6.42 5.92 4.38
C GLY A 83 -5.64 7.24 4.36
N PHE A 84 -5.90 8.13 5.33
CA PHE A 84 -5.17 9.38 5.50
C PHE A 84 -3.70 9.14 5.84
N GLY A 85 -3.40 8.18 6.72
CA GLY A 85 -2.02 7.78 7.01
C GLY A 85 -1.26 7.22 5.80
N ALA A 86 -1.98 6.58 4.86
CA ALA A 86 -1.41 6.03 3.63
C ALA A 86 -1.42 7.01 2.44
N GLN A 87 -1.97 8.22 2.59
CA GLN A 87 -2.18 9.15 1.48
C GLN A 87 -0.89 9.51 0.73
N SER A 88 0.20 9.78 1.47
CA SER A 88 1.50 10.12 0.88
C SER A 88 2.08 8.99 0.04
N PHE A 89 1.87 7.74 0.45
CA PHE A 89 2.32 6.57 -0.31
C PHE A 89 1.63 6.49 -1.68
N PHE A 90 0.32 6.70 -1.74
CA PHE A 90 -0.39 6.71 -3.01
C PHE A 90 0.02 7.90 -3.89
N LYS A 91 0.20 9.08 -3.28
CA LYS A 91 0.74 10.27 -3.97
C LYS A 91 2.09 9.95 -4.62
N ASP A 92 2.99 9.29 -3.90
CA ASP A 92 4.31 8.89 -4.41
C ASP A 92 4.22 7.90 -5.58
N ILE A 93 3.34 6.90 -5.50
CA ILE A 93 3.17 5.92 -6.59
C ILE A 93 2.64 6.59 -7.86
N ILE A 94 1.59 7.39 -7.74
CA ILE A 94 0.95 8.06 -8.89
C ILE A 94 1.96 9.01 -9.54
N ALA A 95 2.64 9.82 -8.73
CA ALA A 95 3.69 10.70 -9.22
C ALA A 95 4.84 9.91 -9.89
N GLY A 96 5.24 8.77 -9.32
CA GLY A 96 6.26 7.93 -9.92
C GLY A 96 5.88 7.35 -11.27
N ILE A 97 4.63 6.93 -11.45
CA ILE A 97 4.13 6.47 -12.76
C ILE A 97 4.18 7.63 -13.76
N TYR A 98 3.72 8.82 -13.36
CA TYR A 98 3.78 10.02 -14.21
C TYR A 98 5.22 10.34 -14.64
N LEU A 99 6.17 10.35 -13.70
CA LEU A 99 7.59 10.59 -13.98
C LEU A 99 8.20 9.55 -14.93
N LEU A 100 7.79 8.28 -14.82
CA LEU A 100 8.27 7.22 -15.71
C LEU A 100 7.73 7.34 -17.14
N LEU A 101 6.58 8.02 -17.31
CA LEU A 101 5.99 8.30 -18.62
C LEU A 101 6.56 9.57 -19.26
N GLU A 102 7.22 10.44 -18.48
CA GLU A 102 7.79 11.70 -18.96
C GLU A 102 9.09 11.44 -19.76
N PRO A 103 9.16 11.79 -21.05
CA PRO A 103 10.28 11.41 -21.92
C PRO A 103 11.61 12.13 -21.58
N GLU A 104 11.55 13.28 -20.91
CA GLU A 104 12.69 14.06 -20.44
C GLU A 104 13.30 13.47 -19.16
N PHE A 105 12.56 12.65 -18.42
CA PHE A 105 12.98 12.08 -17.14
C PHE A 105 13.61 10.70 -17.33
N LYS A 106 14.93 10.69 -17.53
CA LYS A 106 15.71 9.48 -17.85
C LYS A 106 16.88 9.27 -16.92
N ILE A 107 17.25 8.00 -16.73
CA ILE A 107 18.46 7.60 -16.02
C ILE A 107 19.70 8.19 -16.73
N ASN A 108 20.71 8.57 -15.95
CA ASN A 108 21.95 9.22 -16.38
C ASN A 108 21.77 10.63 -16.96
N ARG A 109 20.62 11.26 -16.75
CA ARG A 109 20.42 12.66 -17.10
C ARG A 109 20.70 13.55 -15.89
N PHE A 110 21.40 14.66 -16.14
CA PHE A 110 21.61 15.69 -15.14
C PHE A 110 20.34 16.56 -15.05
N ILE A 111 19.74 16.60 -13.87
CA ILE A 111 18.53 17.37 -13.59
C ILE A 111 18.66 18.07 -12.25
N THR A 112 17.89 19.14 -12.09
CA THR A 112 17.69 19.78 -10.80
C THR A 112 16.25 19.55 -10.36
N ILE A 113 16.10 18.92 -9.19
CA ILE A 113 14.81 18.74 -8.51
C ILE A 113 14.82 19.66 -7.31
N ASP A 114 13.97 20.69 -7.34
CA ASP A 114 13.92 21.73 -6.31
C ASP A 114 15.31 22.36 -6.09
N LYS A 115 15.94 22.14 -4.93
CA LYS A 115 17.29 22.64 -4.60
C LYS A 115 18.42 21.63 -4.82
N TYR A 116 18.11 20.40 -5.25
CA TYR A 116 19.08 19.33 -5.43
C TYR A 116 19.40 19.14 -6.91
N ALA A 117 20.65 19.38 -7.28
CA ALA A 117 21.16 19.18 -8.64
C ALA A 117 22.05 17.93 -8.70
N GLY A 118 21.83 17.08 -9.69
CA GLY A 118 22.63 15.86 -9.84
C GLY A 118 22.17 14.98 -10.99
N THR A 119 22.74 13.79 -11.07
CA THR A 119 22.44 12.80 -12.10
C THR A 119 21.47 11.74 -11.58
N VAL A 120 20.41 11.46 -12.34
CA VAL A 120 19.45 10.42 -11.98
C VAL A 120 20.10 9.04 -12.08
N LYS A 121 20.21 8.32 -10.96
CA LYS A 121 20.78 6.97 -10.93
C LYS A 121 19.73 5.89 -11.04
N LYS A 122 18.60 6.08 -10.37
CA LYS A 122 17.56 5.08 -10.28
C LYS A 122 16.22 5.75 -10.07
N VAL A 123 15.21 5.26 -10.77
CA VAL A 123 13.82 5.63 -10.54
C VAL A 123 13.08 4.38 -10.10
N THR A 124 12.34 4.49 -9.01
CA THR A 124 11.42 3.46 -8.53
C THR A 124 10.01 4.03 -8.53
N LEU A 125 8.99 3.19 -8.35
CA LEU A 125 7.60 3.65 -8.28
C LEU A 125 7.37 4.71 -7.20
N LYS A 126 8.07 4.65 -6.06
CA LYS A 126 7.85 5.60 -4.95
C LYS A 126 8.93 6.69 -4.82
N SER A 127 10.13 6.45 -5.34
CA SER A 127 11.27 7.36 -5.11
C SER A 127 12.23 7.43 -6.28
N THR A 128 12.85 8.60 -6.43
CA THR A 128 13.94 8.89 -7.35
C THR A 128 15.25 9.03 -6.58
N TYR A 129 16.32 8.50 -7.15
CA TYR A 129 17.67 8.54 -6.60
C TYR A 129 18.53 9.47 -7.45
N LEU A 130 19.01 10.55 -6.84
CA LEU A 130 19.82 11.58 -7.48
C LEU A 130 21.22 11.57 -6.85
N GLU A 131 22.26 11.37 -7.66
CA GLU A 131 23.65 11.46 -7.21
C GLU A 131 24.25 12.80 -7.61
N THR A 132 24.81 13.53 -6.66
CA THR A 132 25.49 14.80 -6.92
C THR A 132 26.90 14.57 -7.44
N GLU A 133 27.51 15.61 -8.03
CA GLU A 133 28.92 15.56 -8.47
C GLU A 133 29.90 15.30 -7.31
N LYS A 134 29.48 15.56 -6.06
CA LYS A 134 30.25 15.29 -4.84
C LYS A 134 30.12 13.84 -4.35
N GLY A 135 29.27 13.03 -4.98
CA GLY A 135 29.01 11.63 -4.62
C GLY A 135 27.87 11.42 -3.61
N ASP A 136 27.20 12.47 -3.15
CA ASP A 136 26.04 12.33 -2.25
C ASP A 136 24.83 11.76 -3.00
N LEU A 137 24.14 10.79 -2.40
CA LEU A 137 22.94 10.15 -2.94
C LEU A 137 21.67 10.64 -2.22
N TYR A 138 20.85 11.42 -2.92
CA TYR A 138 19.55 11.89 -2.44
C TYR A 138 18.45 10.93 -2.85
N ILE A 139 17.63 10.50 -1.87
CA ILE A 139 16.45 9.65 -2.10
C ILE A 139 15.22 10.53 -1.92
N ILE A 140 14.56 10.87 -3.03
CA ILE A 140 13.47 11.83 -3.07
C ILE A 140 12.16 11.07 -3.30
N PRO A 141 11.14 11.19 -2.43
CA PRO A 141 9.81 10.66 -2.70
C PRO A 141 9.22 11.33 -3.94
N ASN A 142 8.68 10.52 -4.86
CA ASN A 142 8.22 11.02 -6.15
C ASN A 142 7.07 12.04 -5.99
N GLY A 143 6.24 11.89 -4.95
CA GLY A 143 5.13 12.82 -4.67
C GLY A 143 5.60 14.20 -4.23
N GLU A 144 6.87 14.37 -3.84
CA GLU A 144 7.45 15.68 -3.49
C GLU A 144 8.12 16.38 -4.68
N ILE A 145 8.22 15.71 -5.84
CA ILE A 145 8.81 16.28 -7.05
C ILE A 145 7.77 17.16 -7.75
N LYS A 146 7.89 18.48 -7.56
CA LYS A 146 6.98 19.47 -8.17
C LYS A 146 7.51 20.10 -9.45
N ILE A 147 8.80 20.42 -9.48
CA ILE A 147 9.46 21.11 -10.59
C ILE A 147 10.74 20.37 -10.93
N ILE A 148 10.93 20.10 -12.22
CA ILE A 148 12.12 19.47 -12.75
C ILE A 148 12.73 20.44 -13.74
N GLN A 149 13.97 20.86 -13.47
CA GLN A 149 14.74 21.65 -14.41
C GLN A 149 15.69 20.73 -15.16
N VAL A 150 15.49 20.66 -16.46
CA VAL A 150 16.32 19.87 -17.37
C VAL A 150 17.23 20.83 -18.12
N LYS A 151 18.54 20.73 -17.91
CA LYS A 151 19.52 21.49 -18.70
C LYS A 151 19.45 20.96 -20.14
N LYS A 152 18.83 21.72 -21.05
CA LYS A 152 18.87 21.40 -22.48
C LYS A 152 20.33 21.52 -22.93
N SER A 153 20.87 20.45 -23.52
CA SER A 153 22.11 20.57 -24.28
C SER A 153 21.78 21.49 -25.45
N ALA A 154 22.46 22.63 -25.50
CA ALA A 154 22.53 23.44 -26.71
C ALA A 154 23.24 22.63 -27.81
#